data_AF-A0A5N4AN99-F1
#
_entry.id   AF-A0A5N4AN99-F1
#
_cell.length_a   1.000
_cell.length_b   1.000
_cell.length_c   1.000
_cell.angle_alpha   90.00
_cell.angle_beta   90.00
_cell.angle_gamma   90.00
#
_symmetry.space_group_name_H-M   'P 1'
#
loop_
_entity.id
_entity.type
_entity.pdbx_description
1 polymer ?
#
loop_
_entity_poly.entity_id
_entity_poly.type
_entity_poly.pdbx_seq_one_letter_code
_entity_poly.pdbx_strand_id
1 'polypeptide(L)' 'MSKAHPPELKKFMDKKLSLKLNAGRQVTGILRGFDPFMNLVVDETIEECKDGSRNNIGMVVIRGNSIIMLEALDRVG' A
#
# COMPACT_ATOMS: atom_id res chain seq x y z
N MET A 1 2.48 27.95 6.82
CA MET A 1 2.77 26.53 6.52
C MET A 1 1.75 25.70 7.29
N SER A 2 0.73 25.12 6.64
CA SER A 2 -0.16 24.19 7.33
C SER A 2 0.68 23.00 7.81
N LYS A 3 0.58 22.63 9.09
CA LYS A 3 1.18 21.38 9.56
C LYS A 3 0.54 20.26 8.74
N ALA A 4 1.35 19.48 8.01
CA ALA A 4 0.87 18.32 7.30
C ALA A 4 0.17 17.41 8.33
N HIS A 5 -1.10 17.09 8.09
CA HIS A 5 -1.82 16.19 8.95
C HIS A 5 -1.23 14.79 8.76
N PRO A 6 -0.88 14.07 9.84
CA PRO A 6 -0.40 12.71 9.73
C PRO A 6 -1.41 11.85 8.97
N PRO A 7 -0.96 10.97 8.07
CA PRO A 7 -1.86 10.10 7.33
C PRO A 7 -2.64 9.19 8.31
N GLU A 8 -3.96 9.15 8.18
CA GLU A 8 -4.84 8.31 9.01
C GLU A 8 -4.83 6.84 8.53
N LEU A 9 -3.63 6.24 8.49
CA LEU A 9 -3.45 4.86 8.04
C LEU A 9 -3.61 3.84 9.17
N LYS A 10 -3.71 4.29 10.43
CA LYS A 10 -3.82 3.42 11.59
C LYS A 10 -5.01 2.45 11.52
N LYS A 11 -6.14 2.88 10.95
CA LYS A 11 -7.34 2.04 10.76
C LYS A 11 -7.19 0.94 9.70
N PHE A 12 -6.15 1.05 8.87
CA PHE A 12 -5.82 0.10 7.81
C PHE A 12 -4.73 -0.90 8.23
N MET A 13 -4.19 -0.78 9.44
CA MET A 13 -3.20 -1.73 9.96
C MET A 13 -3.77 -3.15 10.00
N ASP A 14 -2.94 -4.12 9.61
CA ASP A 14 -3.29 -5.53 9.49
C ASP A 14 -4.47 -5.81 8.55
N LYS A 15 -4.80 -4.85 7.67
CA LYS A 15 -5.80 -5.01 6.62
C LYS A 15 -5.14 -5.27 5.28
N LYS A 16 -5.83 -6.05 4.47
CA LYS A 16 -5.47 -6.24 3.06
C LYS A 16 -5.83 -4.99 2.26
N LEU A 17 -4.85 -4.46 1.56
CA LEU A 17 -4.94 -3.27 0.73
C LEU A 17 -4.61 -3.58 -0.71
N SER A 18 -5.33 -2.94 -1.62
CA SER A 18 -4.96 -2.79 -3.02
C SER A 18 -4.29 -1.43 -3.20
N LEU A 19 -3.09 -1.42 -3.78
CA LEU A 19 -2.28 -0.23 -3.99
C LEU A 19 -2.03 -0.04 -5.47
N LYS A 20 -2.43 1.11 -6.01
CA LYS A 20 -2.03 1.55 -7.36
C LYS A 20 -0.81 2.44 -7.24
N LEU A 21 0.23 2.09 -7.97
CA LEU A 21 1.52 2.74 -7.96
C LEU A 21 1.81 3.43 -9.29
N ASN A 22 2.80 4.32 -9.28
CA ASN A 22 3.34 4.94 -10.49
C ASN A 22 3.71 3.91 -11.57
N ALA A 23 3.60 4.35 -12.82
CA ALA A 23 3.81 3.55 -14.05
C ALA A 23 2.76 2.45 -14.30
N GLY A 24 1.60 2.56 -13.66
CA GLY A 24 0.49 1.63 -13.83
C GLY A 24 0.76 0.26 -13.22
N ARG A 25 1.57 0.22 -12.15
CA ARG A 25 1.82 -1.00 -11.37
C ARG A 25 0.75 -1.12 -10.29
N GLN A 26 0.37 -2.35 -9.98
CA GLN A 26 -0.60 -2.63 -8.94
C GLN A 26 -0.07 -3.74 -8.05
N VAL A 27 -0.20 -3.56 -6.75
CA VAL A 27 0.15 -4.58 -5.75
C VAL A 27 -0.97 -4.71 -4.73
N THR A 28 -1.14 -5.91 -4.20
CA THR A 28 -2.07 -6.17 -3.09
C THR A 28 -1.30 -6.82 -1.95
N GLY A 29 -1.55 -6.43 -0.70
CA GLY A 29 -0.90 -7.04 0.45
C GLY A 29 -1.43 -6.50 1.77
N ILE A 30 -0.85 -6.94 2.88
CA ILE A 30 -1.28 -6.57 4.24
C ILE A 30 -0.44 -5.42 4.76
N LEU A 31 -1.07 -4.33 5.21
CA LEU A 31 -0.34 -3.21 5.80
C LEU A 31 0.24 -3.59 7.17
N ARG A 32 1.56 -3.53 7.31
CA ARG A 32 2.27 -3.80 8.57
C ARG A 32 2.86 -2.56 9.23
N GLY A 33 2.98 -1.47 8.50
CA GLY A 33 3.52 -0.23 9.05
C GLY A 33 3.48 0.91 8.07
N PHE A 34 3.56 2.13 8.60
CA PHE A 34 3.66 3.34 7.81
C PHE A 34 4.45 4.40 8.58
N ASP A 35 4.91 5.42 7.86
CA ASP A 35 5.58 6.59 8.44
C ASP A 35 4.84 7.90 8.07
N PRO A 36 5.27 9.06 8.62
CA PRO A 36 4.65 10.36 8.30
C PRO A 36 4.72 10.78 6.82
N PHE A 37 5.58 10.16 6.01
CA PHE A 37 5.73 10.42 4.59
C PHE A 37 4.92 9.44 3.72
N MET A 38 4.06 8.61 4.35
CA MET A 38 3.31 7.53 3.70
C MET A 38 4.17 6.45 3.05
N ASN A 39 5.42 6.27 3.47
CA ASN A 39 6.12 5.03 3.11
C ASN A 39 5.43 3.87 3.84
N LEU A 40 5.16 2.78 3.14
CA LEU A 40 4.41 1.65 3.67
C LEU A 40 5.28 0.40 3.74
N VAL A 41 5.11 -0.37 4.81
CA VAL A 41 5.57 -1.75 4.90
C VAL A 41 4.36 -2.63 4.61
N VAL A 42 4.45 -3.44 3.55
CA VAL A 42 3.38 -4.32 3.11
C VAL A 42 3.89 -5.75 3.07
N ASP A 43 3.14 -6.67 3.67
CA ASP A 43 3.47 -8.08 3.79
C ASP A 43 2.53 -8.94 2.94
N GLU A 44 2.91 -10.19 2.66
CA GLU A 44 2.18 -11.08 1.74
C GLU A 44 1.86 -10.41 0.39
N THR A 45 2.79 -9.61 -0.13
CA THR A 45 2.53 -8.75 -1.28
C THR A 45 2.49 -9.57 -2.57
N ILE A 46 1.43 -9.35 -3.35
CA ILE A 46 1.24 -9.90 -4.68
C ILE A 46 1.29 -8.74 -5.68
N GLU A 47 2.24 -8.78 -6.61
CA GLU A 47 2.29 -7.89 -7.77
C GLU A 47 1.36 -8.41 -8.87
N GLU A 48 0.54 -7.53 -9.44
CA GLU A 48 -0.21 -7.78 -10.66
C GLU A 48 0.56 -7.18 -11.84
N CYS A 49 1.13 -8.05 -12.67
CA CYS A 49 1.90 -7.65 -13.84
C CYS A 49 0.97 -7.33 -15.01
N LYS A 50 1.47 -6.53 -15.97
CA LYS A 50 0.70 -6.08 -17.14
C LYS A 50 0.32 -7.21 -18.09
N ASP A 51 1.04 -8.32 -18.03
CA ASP A 51 0.77 -9.55 -18.79
C ASP A 51 -0.29 -10.45 -18.11
N GLY A 52 -0.84 -10.02 -16.96
CA GLY A 52 -1.83 -10.77 -16.19
C GLY A 52 -1.22 -11.77 -15.21
N SER A 53 0.11 -11.93 -15.19
CA SER A 53 0.78 -12.77 -14.19
C SER A 53 0.71 -12.15 -12.79
N ARG A 54 0.77 -13.02 -11.77
CA ARG A 54 0.76 -12.64 -10.36
C ARG A 54 1.99 -13.18 -9.66
N ASN A 55 2.81 -12.28 -9.13
CA ASN A 55 4.05 -12.64 -8.46
C ASN A 55 3.93 -12.39 -6.96
N ASN A 56 4.19 -13.41 -6.13
CA ASN A 56 4.33 -13.22 -4.70
C ASN A 56 5.74 -12.71 -4.40
N ILE A 57 5.82 -11.49 -3.86
CA ILE A 57 7.07 -10.79 -3.57
C ILE A 57 7.29 -10.60 -2.06
N GLY A 58 6.42 -11.18 -1.22
CA GLY A 58 6.57 -11.21 0.24
C GLY A 58 6.47 -9.82 0.89
N MET A 59 7.41 -9.52 1.78
CA MET A 59 7.46 -8.25 2.50
C MET A 59 8.22 -7.19 1.69
N VAL A 60 7.56 -6.07 1.43
CA VAL A 60 8.11 -4.96 0.65
C VAL A 60 7.95 -3.62 1.36
N VAL A 61 8.82 -2.68 1.01
CA VAL A 61 8.68 -1.27 1.40
C VAL A 61 8.30 -0.46 0.16
N ILE A 62 7.19 0.25 0.23
CA ILE A 62 6.68 1.11 -0.85
C ILE A 62 6.91 2.56 -0.46
N ARG A 63 7.58 3.31 -1.35
CA ARG A 63 7.80 4.74 -1.17
C ARG A 63 6.48 5.50 -1.32
N GLY A 64 6.16 6.38 -0.37
CA GLY A 64 4.90 7.13 -0.33
C GLY A 64 4.60 7.93 -1.60
N ASN A 65 5.61 8.61 -2.16
CA ASN A 65 5.48 9.36 -3.43
C ASN A 65 5.15 8.49 -4.65
N SER A 66 5.28 7.15 -4.54
CA SER A 66 4.92 6.23 -5.63
C SER A 66 3.46 5.78 -5.56
N ILE A 67 2.76 6.05 -4.47
CA ILE A 67 1.38 5.61 -4.25
C ILE A 67 0.44 6.62 -4.88
N ILE A 68 -0.33 6.16 -5.86
CA ILE A 68 -1.40 6.93 -6.50
C ILE A 68 -2.70 6.76 -5.74
N MET A 69 -3.00 5.52 -5.33
CA MET A 69 -4.26 5.18 -4.68
C MET A 69 -4.08 4.00 -3.73
N LEU A 70 -4.81 4.05 -2.62
CA LEU A 70 -4.91 2.99 -1.63
C LEU A 70 -6.39 2.67 -1.42
N GLU A 71 -6.72 1.38 -1.51
CA GLU A 71 -8.07 0.86 -1.31
C GLU A 71 -8.03 -0.29 -0.31
N ALA A 72 -8.91 -0.27 0.69
CA ALA A 72 -9.05 -1.39 1.61
C ALA A 72 -9.93 -2.47 0.97
N LEU A 73 -9.42 -3.69 0.93
CA LEU A 73 -10.19 -4.86 0.53
C LEU A 73 -10.94 -5.47 1.72
N ASP A 74 -10.42 -5.25 2.93
CA ASP A 74 -11.09 -5.62 4.16
C ASP A 74 -11.96 -4.47 4.70
N ARG A 75 -12.97 -4.82 5.51
CA ARG A 75 -13.80 -3.84 6.20
C ARG A 75 -12.95 -3.00 7.16
N VAL A 76 -12.95 -1.69 6.93
CA VAL A 76 -12.40 -0.68 7.82
C VAL A 76 -13.53 -0.16 8.70
N GLY A 77 -13.35 -0.25 10.02
CA GLY A 77 -14.30 0.22 11.03
C GLY A 77 -14.12 1.68 11.40
#